data_AF-G8QZZ8-F1
#
_entry.id   AF-G8QZZ8-F1
#
_cell.length_a   1.000
_cell.length_b   1.000
_cell.length_c   1.000
_cell.angle_alpha   90.00
_cell.angle_beta   90.00
_cell.angle_gamma   90.00
#
_symmetry.space_group_name_H-M   'P 1'
#
loop_
_entity.id
_entity.type
_entity.pdbx_description
1 polymer ?
#
loop_
_entity_poly.entity_id
_entity_poly.type
_entity_poly.pdbx_seq_one_letter_code
_entity_poly.pdbx_strand_id
1 'polypeptide(L)'
;MDKVKVLGGLVLAVMVIGCSNPAKEFKAELEAIDSLQTIVEINKAGIDSIDVEEMNALAEEVDRQYTFVTENFKDTTARDFWVRDVSYYKGVMKTFTHFASGQEKVKKELAENEKQLSTLRNSIEDGKLERPEVEKYLKEEVHAVQQTQMHYNKIVPNLADQRKLYKEFKPKMDSVEALIRATAE
;
A
#
# COMPACT_ATOMS: atom_id res chain seq x y z
N MET A 1 -2.49 30.21 -81.39
CA MET A 1 -2.82 28.77 -81.43
C MET A 1 -1.54 28.05 -81.04
N ASP A 2 -1.37 27.39 -79.89
CA ASP A 2 -2.36 26.81 -78.97
C ASP A 2 -1.82 26.78 -77.53
N LYS A 3 -2.74 26.92 -76.57
CA LYS A 3 -2.49 26.78 -75.14
C LYS A 3 -2.77 25.32 -74.76
N VAL A 4 -1.76 24.57 -74.32
CA VAL A 4 -1.98 23.26 -73.70
C VAL A 4 -1.95 23.41 -72.19
N LYS A 5 -3.15 23.40 -71.60
CA LYS A 5 -3.41 23.19 -70.17
C LYS A 5 -3.52 21.69 -69.93
N VAL A 6 -2.79 21.13 -68.97
CA VAL A 6 -3.06 19.83 -68.35
C VAL A 6 -2.72 20.00 -66.86
N LEU A 7 -3.67 20.40 -66.02
CA LEU A 7 -4.40 19.52 -65.08
C LEU A 7 -3.44 18.52 -64.41
N GLY A 8 -3.02 18.72 -63.16
CA GLY A 8 -3.92 18.66 -62.00
C GLY A 8 -4.04 17.21 -61.53
N GLY A 9 -2.98 16.70 -60.90
CA GLY A 9 -2.95 15.36 -60.29
C GLY A 9 -2.62 15.44 -58.81
N LEU A 10 -3.60 15.87 -58.00
CA LEU A 10 -3.53 15.79 -56.54
C LEU A 10 -3.70 14.31 -56.17
N VAL A 11 -2.60 13.60 -55.96
CA VAL A 11 -2.60 12.24 -55.40
C VAL A 11 -2.99 12.36 -53.94
N LEU A 12 -4.30 12.33 -53.69
CA LEU A 12 -4.87 12.17 -52.35
C LEU A 12 -4.65 10.71 -51.94
N ALA A 13 -3.46 10.40 -51.43
CA ALA A 13 -3.19 9.16 -50.73
C ALA A 13 -4.00 9.17 -49.43
N VAL A 14 -5.24 8.67 -49.52
CA VAL A 14 -6.06 8.31 -48.37
C VAL A 14 -5.31 7.18 -47.66
N MET A 15 -4.48 7.55 -46.67
CA MET A 15 -4.06 6.61 -45.65
C MET A 15 -5.32 6.18 -44.93
N VAL A 16 -5.85 5.03 -45.34
CA VAL A 16 -6.80 4.26 -44.56
C VAL A 16 -6.00 3.81 -43.33
N ILE A 17 -5.87 4.69 -42.35
CA ILE A 17 -5.60 4.30 -40.98
C ILE A 17 -6.85 3.51 -40.62
N GLY A 18 -6.79 2.19 -40.81
CA GLY A 18 -7.84 1.31 -40.37
C GLY A 18 -8.07 1.64 -38.90
N CYS A 19 -9.29 2.01 -38.54
CA CYS A 19 -9.71 2.07 -37.15
C CYS A 19 -9.66 0.64 -36.59
N SER A 20 -8.47 0.11 -36.31
CA SER A 20 -8.32 -0.94 -35.31
C SER A 20 -8.89 -0.33 -34.03
N ASN A 21 -9.89 -0.97 -33.45
CA ASN A 21 -10.40 -0.57 -32.15
C ASN A 21 -9.35 -1.03 -31.14
N PRO A 22 -8.53 -0.12 -30.55
CA PRO A 22 -7.42 -0.52 -29.69
C PRO A 22 -7.91 -1.35 -28.49
N ALA A 23 -9.10 -1.05 -27.99
CA ALA A 23 -9.71 -1.80 -26.89
C ALA A 23 -10.04 -3.27 -27.25
N LYS A 24 -10.27 -3.59 -28.53
CA LYS A 24 -10.42 -4.99 -28.98
C LYS A 24 -9.07 -5.68 -29.14
N GLU A 25 -8.06 -4.94 -29.59
CA GLU A 25 -6.71 -5.47 -29.81
C GLU A 25 -5.98 -5.78 -28.49
N PHE A 26 -6.15 -4.93 -27.48
CA PHE A 26 -5.46 -5.00 -26.18
C PHE A 26 -6.38 -5.47 -25.05
N LYS A 27 -7.34 -6.34 -25.36
CA LYS A 27 -8.35 -6.77 -24.38
C LYS A 27 -7.74 -7.45 -23.15
N ALA A 28 -6.73 -8.30 -23.33
CA ALA A 28 -6.10 -9.02 -22.23
C ALA A 28 -5.31 -8.09 -21.31
N GLU A 29 -4.65 -7.09 -21.89
CA GLU A 29 -3.88 -6.08 -21.17
C GLU A 29 -4.81 -5.16 -20.37
N LEU A 30 -5.97 -4.80 -20.92
CA LEU A 30 -7.00 -4.06 -20.20
C LEU A 30 -7.58 -4.86 -19.02
N GLU A 31 -7.85 -6.17 -19.19
CA GLU A 31 -8.30 -7.05 -18.11
C GLU A 31 -7.22 -7.22 -17.01
N ALA A 32 -5.94 -7.21 -17.39
CA ALA A 32 -4.84 -7.20 -16.43
C ALA A 32 -4.80 -5.88 -15.63
N ILE A 33 -5.02 -4.74 -16.29
CA ILE A 33 -5.13 -3.43 -15.62
C ILE A 33 -6.32 -3.43 -14.65
N ASP A 34 -7.49 -3.94 -15.05
CA ASP A 34 -8.67 -4.07 -14.16
C ASP A 34 -8.33 -4.87 -12.88
N SER A 35 -7.58 -5.96 -13.04
CA SER A 35 -7.15 -6.80 -11.92
C SER A 35 -6.21 -6.04 -10.97
N LEU A 36 -5.26 -5.27 -11.52
CA LEU A 36 -4.35 -4.43 -10.73
C LEU A 36 -5.09 -3.30 -10.01
N GLN A 37 -6.05 -2.64 -10.68
CA GLN A 37 -6.89 -1.62 -10.08
C GLN A 37 -7.69 -2.17 -8.90
N THR A 38 -8.28 -3.36 -9.06
CA THR A 38 -9.01 -4.05 -7.98
C THR A 38 -8.12 -4.28 -6.76
N ILE A 39 -6.86 -4.70 -6.95
CA ILE A 39 -5.90 -4.88 -5.85
C ILE A 39 -5.61 -3.55 -5.14
N VAL A 40 -5.38 -2.48 -5.90
CA VAL A 40 -5.14 -1.13 -5.35
C VAL A 40 -6.35 -0.65 -4.54
N GLU A 41 -7.56 -0.81 -5.06
CA GLU A 41 -8.81 -0.43 -4.39
C GLU A 41 -9.03 -1.19 -3.08
N ILE A 42 -8.82 -2.51 -3.09
CA ILE A 42 -8.92 -3.34 -1.88
C ILE A 42 -7.93 -2.86 -0.81
N ASN A 43 -6.68 -2.59 -1.19
CA ASN A 43 -5.67 -2.11 -0.25
C ASN A 43 -5.97 -0.70 0.27
N LYS A 44 -6.49 0.20 -0.59
CA LYS A 44 -6.95 1.54 -0.18
C LYS A 44 -8.07 1.46 0.84
N ALA A 45 -9.11 0.67 0.54
CA ALA A 45 -10.20 0.45 1.47
C ALA A 45 -9.70 -0.16 2.80
N GLY A 46 -8.76 -1.11 2.73
CA GLY A 46 -8.15 -1.71 3.90
C GLY A 46 -7.42 -0.70 4.78
N ILE A 47 -6.57 0.16 4.20
CA ILE A 47 -5.82 1.15 4.98
C ILE A 47 -6.69 2.30 5.49
N ASP A 48 -7.69 2.72 4.70
CA ASP A 48 -8.61 3.82 5.07
C ASP A 48 -9.64 3.39 6.12
N SER A 49 -9.87 2.08 6.28
CA SER A 49 -10.73 1.54 7.35
C SER A 49 -10.11 1.64 8.74
N ILE A 50 -8.83 2.01 8.85
CA ILE A 50 -8.09 2.04 10.10
C ILE A 50 -8.13 3.45 10.68
N ASP A 51 -8.57 3.55 11.94
CA ASP A 51 -8.50 4.79 12.70
C ASP A 51 -7.03 5.11 13.03
N VAL A 52 -6.46 6.06 12.29
CA VAL A 52 -5.06 6.47 12.42
C VAL A 52 -4.81 7.17 13.75
N GLU A 53 -5.78 7.93 14.26
CA GLU A 53 -5.66 8.65 15.53
C GLU A 53 -5.63 7.66 16.70
N GLU A 54 -6.52 6.66 16.69
CA GLU A 54 -6.50 5.54 17.62
C GLU A 54 -5.14 4.82 17.57
N MET A 55 -4.65 4.50 16.37
CA MET A 55 -3.39 3.77 16.21
C MET A 55 -2.17 4.57 16.70
N ASN A 56 -2.14 5.88 16.49
CA ASN A 56 -1.08 6.74 17.02
C ASN A 56 -1.12 6.80 18.55
N ALA A 57 -2.31 6.97 19.14
CA ALA A 57 -2.47 6.97 20.59
C ALA A 57 -2.03 5.63 21.22
N LEU A 58 -2.39 4.51 20.59
CA LEU A 58 -1.95 3.18 21.01
C LEU A 58 -0.43 3.00 20.88
N ALA A 59 0.19 3.50 19.80
CA ALA A 59 1.64 3.43 19.63
C ALA A 59 2.37 4.19 20.76
N GLU A 60 1.93 5.41 21.07
CA GLU A 60 2.50 6.22 22.15
C GLU A 60 2.29 5.59 23.53
N GLU A 61 1.10 5.04 23.79
CA GLU A 61 0.83 4.36 25.06
C GLU A 61 1.70 3.13 25.26
N VAL A 62 1.76 2.24 24.27
CA VAL A 62 2.51 1.00 24.36
C VAL A 62 4.00 1.29 24.50
N ASP A 63 4.54 2.24 23.75
CA ASP A 63 5.95 2.64 23.82
C ASP A 63 6.32 3.20 25.20
N ARG A 64 5.51 4.13 25.73
CA ARG A 64 5.68 4.69 27.07
C ARG A 64 5.69 3.59 28.13
N GLN A 65 4.68 2.72 28.10
CA GLN A 65 4.53 1.68 29.12
C GLN A 65 5.65 0.64 29.03
N TYR A 66 5.98 0.17 27.82
CA TYR A 66 7.08 -0.75 27.61
C TYR A 66 8.39 -0.15 28.14
N THR A 67 8.69 1.10 27.82
CA THR A 67 9.89 1.80 28.30
C THR A 67 9.90 1.90 29.83
N PHE A 68 8.80 2.38 30.44
CA PHE A 68 8.71 2.50 31.89
C PHE A 68 8.93 1.16 32.61
N VAL A 69 8.24 0.10 32.17
CA VAL A 69 8.34 -1.23 32.76
C VAL A 69 9.74 -1.80 32.61
N THR A 70 10.33 -1.71 31.42
CA THR A 70 11.66 -2.27 31.16
C THR A 70 12.79 -1.53 31.89
N GLU A 71 12.62 -0.22 32.14
CA GLU A 71 13.59 0.58 32.87
C GLU A 71 13.47 0.44 34.39
N ASN A 72 12.27 0.21 34.93
CA ASN A 72 12.01 0.27 36.37
C ASN A 72 11.76 -1.09 37.03
N PHE A 73 11.32 -2.11 36.30
CA PHE A 73 11.17 -3.46 36.86
C PHE A 73 12.52 -4.19 36.91
N LYS A 74 13.08 -4.37 38.11
CA LYS A 74 14.42 -4.98 38.30
C LYS A 74 14.41 -6.46 38.65
N ASP A 75 13.24 -7.06 38.87
CA ASP A 75 13.14 -8.48 39.20
C ASP A 75 13.43 -9.34 37.96
N THR A 76 14.65 -9.86 37.89
CA THR A 76 15.12 -10.75 36.82
C THR A 76 14.69 -12.20 37.01
N THR A 77 14.12 -12.55 38.17
CA THR A 77 13.68 -13.92 38.48
C THR A 77 12.32 -14.25 37.86
N ALA A 78 11.54 -13.23 37.50
CA ALA A 78 10.26 -13.33 36.81
C ALA A 78 10.42 -13.71 35.32
N ARG A 79 10.97 -14.89 35.03
CA ARG A 79 11.30 -15.34 33.66
C ARG A 79 10.10 -15.30 32.71
N ASP A 80 8.94 -15.80 33.15
CA ASP A 80 7.74 -15.86 32.31
C ASP A 80 7.28 -14.48 31.89
N PHE A 81 7.40 -13.50 32.78
CA PHE A 81 7.08 -12.11 32.48
C PHE A 81 8.00 -11.55 31.37
N TRP A 82 9.32 -11.69 31.52
CA TRP A 82 10.28 -11.18 30.53
C TRP A 82 10.22 -11.89 29.18
N VAL A 83 10.17 -13.21 29.20
CA VAL A 83 10.25 -14.03 27.98
C VAL A 83 8.92 -14.02 27.23
N ARG A 84 7.79 -14.09 27.93
CA ARG A 84 6.47 -14.12 27.31
C ARG A 84 5.90 -12.71 27.23
N ASP A 85 5.54 -12.14 28.37
CA ASP A 85 4.66 -10.96 28.41
C ASP A 85 5.34 -9.72 27.80
N VAL A 86 6.57 -9.40 28.21
CA VAL A 86 7.35 -8.27 27.67
C VAL A 86 7.69 -8.47 26.19
N SER A 87 8.03 -9.70 25.78
CA SER A 87 8.40 -9.97 24.39
C SER A 87 7.22 -9.83 23.43
N TYR A 88 6.03 -10.31 23.82
CA TYR A 88 4.81 -10.09 23.03
C TYR A 88 4.42 -8.63 23.00
N TYR A 89 4.49 -7.93 24.13
CA TYR A 89 4.17 -6.51 24.21
C TYR A 89 5.13 -5.65 23.35
N LYS A 90 6.42 -6.02 23.29
CA LYS A 90 7.38 -5.43 22.35
C LYS A 90 6.99 -5.65 20.89
N GLY A 91 6.43 -6.81 20.56
CA GLY A 91 5.88 -7.10 19.23
C GLY A 91 4.76 -6.13 18.87
N VAL A 92 3.80 -5.97 19.78
CA VAL A 92 2.69 -5.00 19.66
C VAL A 92 3.23 -3.58 19.44
N MET A 93 4.16 -3.15 20.30
CA MET A 93 4.83 -1.84 20.21
C MET A 93 5.38 -1.59 18.81
N LYS A 94 6.24 -2.51 18.33
CA LYS A 94 6.87 -2.38 17.01
C LYS A 94 5.84 -2.29 15.89
N THR A 95 4.78 -3.09 15.93
CA THR A 95 3.76 -3.06 14.89
C THR A 95 2.98 -1.75 14.89
N PHE A 96 2.57 -1.25 16.06
CA PHE A 96 1.83 0.01 16.14
C PHE A 96 2.69 1.19 15.68
N THR A 97 3.95 1.26 16.10
CA THR A 97 4.91 2.28 15.65
C THR A 97 5.20 2.19 14.14
N HIS A 98 5.37 0.99 13.59
CA HIS A 98 5.58 0.81 12.15
C HIS A 98 4.33 1.18 11.33
N PHE A 99 3.13 0.92 11.84
CA PHE A 99 1.91 1.37 11.18
C PHE A 99 1.83 2.90 11.17
N ALA A 100 2.00 3.53 12.32
CA ALA A 100 1.97 5.00 12.46
C ALA A 100 2.94 5.70 11.50
N SER A 101 4.14 5.16 11.34
CA SER A 101 5.17 5.72 10.46
C SER A 101 5.04 5.29 8.98
N GLY A 102 4.47 4.13 8.71
CA GLY A 102 4.45 3.52 7.38
C GLY A 102 3.19 3.78 6.55
N GLN A 103 2.07 4.10 7.21
CA GLN A 103 0.77 4.16 6.54
C GLN A 103 0.69 5.25 5.46
N GLU A 104 1.21 6.45 5.72
CA GLU A 104 1.19 7.56 4.75
C GLU A 104 1.97 7.23 3.47
N LYS A 105 3.10 6.53 3.63
CA LYS A 105 3.91 6.07 2.49
C LYS A 105 3.08 5.12 1.62
N VAL A 106 2.41 4.14 2.23
CA VAL A 106 1.58 3.17 1.49
C VAL A 106 0.39 3.85 0.83
N LYS A 107 -0.29 4.79 1.51
CA LYS A 107 -1.39 5.57 0.91
C LYS A 107 -0.92 6.33 -0.34
N LYS A 108 0.25 6.97 -0.26
CA LYS A 108 0.84 7.70 -1.40
C LYS A 108 1.18 6.77 -2.56
N GLU A 109 1.78 5.61 -2.28
CA GLU A 109 2.10 4.61 -3.31
C GLU A 109 0.84 4.07 -3.98
N LEU A 110 -0.22 3.78 -3.21
CA LEU A 110 -1.51 3.33 -3.75
C LEU A 110 -2.17 4.39 -4.64
N ALA A 111 -2.12 5.66 -4.24
CA ALA A 111 -2.66 6.77 -5.03
C ALA A 111 -1.88 6.97 -6.35
N GLU A 112 -0.56 6.81 -6.32
CA GLU A 112 0.26 6.87 -7.53
C GLU A 112 -0.05 5.69 -8.46
N ASN A 113 -0.12 4.46 -7.94
CA ASN A 113 -0.48 3.28 -8.74
C ASN A 113 -1.86 3.43 -9.40
N GLU A 114 -2.87 3.92 -8.68
CA GLU A 114 -4.20 4.17 -9.22
C GLU A 114 -4.16 5.14 -10.41
N LYS A 115 -3.41 6.24 -10.27
CA LYS A 115 -3.22 7.25 -11.30
C LYS A 115 -2.48 6.68 -12.51
N GLN A 116 -1.41 5.91 -12.29
CA GLN A 116 -0.61 5.31 -13.34
C GLN A 116 -1.41 4.27 -14.14
N LEU A 117 -2.14 3.37 -13.46
CA LEU A 117 -3.03 2.39 -14.08
C LEU A 117 -4.13 3.06 -14.91
N SER A 118 -4.77 4.11 -14.38
CA SER A 118 -5.78 4.89 -15.12
C SER A 118 -5.18 5.56 -16.35
N THR A 119 -3.98 6.11 -16.23
CA THR A 119 -3.26 6.74 -17.35
C THR A 119 -2.90 5.72 -18.44
N LEU A 120 -2.41 4.54 -18.04
CA LEU A 120 -2.07 3.46 -18.96
C LEU A 120 -3.33 2.96 -19.69
N ARG A 121 -4.42 2.73 -18.95
CA ARG A 121 -5.71 2.34 -19.53
C ARG A 121 -6.16 3.32 -20.61
N ASN A 122 -6.25 4.60 -20.26
CA ASN A 122 -6.69 5.64 -21.19
C ASN A 122 -5.77 5.74 -22.41
N SER A 123 -4.46 5.54 -22.23
CA SER A 123 -3.49 5.57 -23.33
C SER A 123 -3.66 4.39 -24.30
N ILE A 124 -4.02 3.21 -23.78
CA ILE A 124 -4.37 2.04 -24.60
C ILE A 124 -5.68 2.28 -25.35
N GLU A 125 -6.73 2.71 -24.64
CA GLU A 125 -8.06 2.94 -25.22
C GLU A 125 -8.04 4.03 -26.30
N ASP A 126 -7.25 5.09 -26.09
CA ASP A 126 -7.04 6.18 -27.05
C ASP A 126 -6.13 5.80 -28.22
N GLY A 127 -5.54 4.60 -28.24
CA GLY A 127 -4.62 4.15 -29.28
C GLY A 127 -3.31 4.96 -29.33
N LYS A 128 -2.85 5.47 -28.18
CA LYS A 128 -1.63 6.28 -28.07
C LYS A 128 -0.35 5.45 -27.96
N LEU A 129 -0.49 4.14 -27.78
CA LEU A 129 0.60 3.22 -27.50
C LEU A 129 0.62 2.09 -28.51
N GLU A 130 1.82 1.75 -28.96
CA GLU A 130 2.07 0.55 -29.74
C GLU A 130 2.25 -0.67 -28.82
N ARG A 131 2.06 -1.89 -29.35
CA ARG A 131 2.15 -3.14 -28.57
C ARG A 131 3.41 -3.26 -27.70
N PRO A 132 4.63 -2.95 -28.17
CA PRO A 132 5.83 -3.03 -27.34
C PRO A 132 5.80 -2.04 -26.15
N GLU A 133 5.14 -0.89 -26.31
CA GLU A 133 4.99 0.10 -25.25
C GLU A 133 3.96 -0.34 -24.23
N VAL A 134 2.82 -0.90 -24.69
CA VAL A 134 1.80 -1.49 -23.81
C VAL A 134 2.40 -2.59 -22.94
N GLU A 135 3.13 -3.53 -23.53
CA GLU A 135 3.78 -4.63 -22.80
C GLU A 135 4.81 -4.12 -21.77
N LYS A 136 5.60 -3.11 -22.16
CA LYS A 136 6.59 -2.50 -21.28
C LYS A 136 5.92 -1.83 -20.08
N TYR A 137 4.97 -0.93 -20.32
CA TYR A 137 4.33 -0.18 -19.24
C TYR A 137 3.50 -1.09 -18.35
N LEU A 138 2.77 -2.05 -18.91
CA LEU A 138 2.03 -3.03 -18.10
C LEU A 138 2.96 -3.82 -17.16
N LYS A 139 4.15 -4.22 -17.63
CA LYS A 139 5.14 -4.89 -16.79
C LYS A 139 5.64 -3.99 -15.66
N GLU A 140 5.86 -2.71 -15.94
CA GLU A 140 6.27 -1.72 -14.94
C GLU A 140 5.17 -1.54 -13.88
N GLU A 141 3.91 -1.43 -14.29
CA GLU A 141 2.75 -1.33 -13.40
C GLU A 141 2.55 -2.57 -12.52
N VAL A 142 2.70 -3.77 -13.09
CA VAL A 142 2.65 -5.03 -12.32
C VAL A 142 3.69 -5.02 -11.21
N HIS A 143 4.92 -4.60 -11.53
CA HIS A 143 6.00 -4.54 -10.54
C HIS A 143 5.71 -3.47 -9.47
N ALA A 144 5.23 -2.29 -9.87
CA ALA A 144 4.89 -1.21 -8.94
C ALA A 144 3.81 -1.65 -7.94
N VAL A 145 2.71 -2.23 -8.42
CA VAL A 145 1.63 -2.75 -7.56
C VAL A 145 2.12 -3.85 -6.63
N GLN A 146 2.98 -4.76 -7.09
CA GLN A 146 3.57 -5.80 -6.24
C GLN A 146 4.44 -5.21 -5.12
N GLN A 147 5.27 -4.20 -5.40
CA GLN A 147 6.07 -3.54 -4.37
C GLN A 147 5.18 -2.85 -3.32
N THR A 148 4.16 -2.13 -3.77
CA THR A 148 3.19 -1.51 -2.86
C THR A 148 2.43 -2.55 -2.04
N GLN A 149 2.06 -3.69 -2.63
CA GLN A 149 1.44 -4.81 -1.89
C GLN A 149 2.38 -5.34 -0.81
N MET A 150 3.68 -5.47 -1.09
CA MET A 150 4.66 -5.89 -0.09
C MET A 150 4.78 -4.89 1.07
N HIS A 151 4.72 -3.59 0.78
CA HIS A 151 4.70 -2.57 1.84
C HIS A 151 3.41 -2.62 2.65
N TYR A 152 2.26 -2.70 1.99
CA TYR A 152 0.95 -2.86 2.62
C TYR A 152 0.92 -4.09 3.55
N ASN A 153 1.39 -5.23 3.06
CA ASN A 153 1.39 -6.49 3.82
C ASN A 153 2.30 -6.46 5.06
N LYS A 154 3.28 -5.56 5.11
CA LYS A 154 4.12 -5.36 6.30
C LYS A 154 3.41 -4.57 7.40
N ILE A 155 2.45 -3.71 7.03
CA ILE A 155 1.84 -2.76 7.97
C ILE A 155 0.39 -3.11 8.35
N VAL A 156 -0.44 -3.61 7.43
CA VAL A 156 -1.89 -3.76 7.65
C VAL A 156 -2.32 -5.14 8.17
N PRO A 157 -1.98 -6.28 7.51
CA PRO A 157 -2.56 -7.58 7.85
C PRO A 157 -2.34 -8.01 9.31
N ASN A 158 -1.25 -7.57 9.92
CA ASN A 158 -0.91 -7.96 11.29
C ASN A 158 -1.63 -7.13 12.37
N LEU A 159 -2.29 -6.01 12.01
CA LEU A 159 -2.88 -5.11 13.01
C LEU A 159 -3.98 -5.76 13.84
N ALA A 160 -4.85 -6.55 13.22
CA ALA A 160 -5.95 -7.21 13.93
C ALA A 160 -5.42 -8.16 15.01
N ASP A 161 -4.39 -8.94 14.71
CA ASP A 161 -3.79 -9.87 15.67
C ASP A 161 -2.98 -9.14 16.73
N GLN A 162 -2.27 -8.07 16.37
CA GLN A 162 -1.58 -7.25 17.37
C GLN A 162 -2.55 -6.51 18.30
N ARG A 163 -3.73 -6.09 17.82
CA ARG A 163 -4.79 -5.53 18.68
C ARG A 163 -5.31 -6.57 19.67
N LYS A 164 -5.39 -7.86 19.29
CA LYS A 164 -5.75 -8.94 20.23
C LYS A 164 -4.67 -9.14 21.28
N LEU A 165 -3.40 -9.19 20.86
CA LEU A 165 -2.27 -9.31 21.79
C LEU A 165 -2.19 -8.10 22.73
N TYR A 166 -2.41 -6.89 22.24
CA TYR A 166 -2.49 -5.69 23.07
C TYR A 166 -3.53 -5.88 24.19
N LYS A 167 -4.76 -6.29 23.85
CA LYS A 167 -5.82 -6.53 24.84
C LYS A 167 -5.47 -7.61 25.87
N GLU A 168 -4.72 -8.63 25.46
CA GLU A 168 -4.28 -9.71 26.35
C GLU A 168 -3.17 -9.28 27.32
N PHE A 169 -2.15 -8.56 26.82
CA PHE A 169 -0.94 -8.27 27.58
C PHE A 169 -0.99 -6.91 28.30
N LYS A 170 -1.82 -5.97 27.84
CA LYS A 170 -1.98 -4.64 28.46
C LYS A 170 -2.30 -4.70 29.97
N PRO A 171 -3.28 -5.49 30.45
CA PRO A 171 -3.58 -5.54 31.89
C PRO A 171 -2.42 -6.06 32.74
N LYS A 172 -1.58 -6.94 32.18
CA LYS A 172 -0.39 -7.45 32.86
C LYS A 172 0.67 -6.35 33.01
N MET A 173 0.88 -5.57 31.96
CA MET A 173 1.79 -4.42 31.99
C MET A 173 1.29 -3.34 32.96
N ASP A 174 -0.02 -3.06 32.95
CA ASP A 174 -0.64 -2.13 33.91
C ASP A 174 -0.42 -2.57 35.37
N SER A 175 -0.56 -3.87 35.64
CA SER A 175 -0.35 -4.42 36.99
C SER A 175 1.10 -4.27 37.45
N VAL A 176 2.06 -4.49 36.55
CA VAL A 176 3.49 -4.33 36.86
C VAL A 176 3.86 -2.87 37.04
N GLU A 177 3.35 -1.98 36.18
CA GLU A 177 3.55 -0.54 36.31
C GLU A 177 3.01 -0.02 37.66
N ALA A 178 1.82 -0.46 38.06
CA ALA A 178 1.23 -0.10 39.36
C ALA A 178 2.09 -0.59 40.54
N LEU A 179 2.59 -1.83 40.47
CA LEU A 179 3.48 -2.37 41.49
C LEU A 179 4.76 -1.55 41.63
N ILE A 180 5.41 -1.22 40.51
CA ILE A 180 6.63 -0.38 40.50
C ILE A 180 6.36 0.96 41.20
N ARG A 181 5.26 1.63 40.85
CA ARG A 181 4.89 2.93 41.41
C ARG A 181 4.65 2.84 42.92
N ALA A 182 3.93 1.83 43.38
CA ALA A 182 3.66 1.62 44.80
C ALA A 182 4.93 1.32 45.62
N THR A 183 5.97 0.76 45.01
CA THR A 183 7.25 0.50 45.68
C THR A 183 8.24 1.67 45.65
N ALA A 184 7.94 2.72 44.87
CA ALA A 184 8.77 3.91 44.75
C ALA A 184 8.38 5.02 45.74
N GLU A 185 7.21 4.88 46.38
CA GLU A 185 6.69 5.74 47.47
C GLU A 185 7.17 5.25 48.85
#